data_AF-A0A8T1SC71-F1
#
_entry.id   AF-A0A8T1SC71-F1
#
_cell.length_a   1.000
_cell.length_b   1.000
_cell.length_c   1.000
_cell.angle_alpha   90.00
_cell.angle_beta   90.00
_cell.angle_gamma   90.00
#
_symmetry.space_group_name_H-M   'P 1'
#
loop_
_entity.id
_entity.type
_entity.pdbx_description
1 polymer ?
#
loop_
_entity_poly.entity_id
_entity_poly.type
_entity_poly.pdbx_seq_one_letter_code
_entity_poly.pdbx_strand_id
1 'polypeptide(L)' 'YQTFIFIHFNVERTEKIPMGSIKNVVNEPIEGHEDYHMMAFQLGPTEASYYWVYWVPTQYVDAIKDTVLGKWQYF' A
#
# COMPACT_ATOMS: atom_id res chain seq x y z
N TYR A 1 14.56 5.53 23.11
CA TYR A 1 13.45 5.47 22.14
C TYR A 1 14.07 5.26 20.78
N GLN A 2 14.08 4.04 20.26
CA GLN A 2 14.77 3.75 19.02
C GLN A 2 13.78 3.77 17.86
N THR A 3 13.66 4.93 17.22
CA THR A 3 12.90 5.10 16.00
C THR A 3 13.75 4.56 14.85
N PHE A 4 13.31 3.48 14.22
CA PHE A 4 13.87 2.99 12.97
C PHE A 4 12.82 3.13 11.88
N ILE A 5 13.13 3.85 10.80
CA ILE A 5 12.43 3.70 9.52
C ILE A 5 13.50 3.73 8.42
N PHE A 6 13.90 2.55 7.96
CA PHE A 6 14.72 2.38 6.77
C PHE A 6 13.79 1.94 5.63
N ILE A 7 13.57 2.81 4.64
CA ILE A 7 13.11 2.38 3.32
C ILE A 7 14.26 2.69 2.35
N HIS A 8 15.15 1.71 2.17
CA HIS A 8 16.18 1.75 1.14
C HIS A 8 15.95 0.56 0.20
N PHE A 9 15.17 0.78 -0.86
CA PHE A 9 15.11 -0.17 -1.96
C PHE A 9 16.18 0.19 -2.98
N ASN A 10 17.36 -0.40 -2.81
CA ASN A 10 18.36 -0.51 -3.88
C ASN A 10 17.69 -1.25 -5.05
N VAL A 11 17.93 -0.87 -6.31
CA VAL A 11 17.23 -1.40 -7.51
C VAL A 11 17.29 -2.94 -7.61
N GLU A 12 18.31 -3.55 -7.01
CA GLU A 12 18.50 -5.01 -6.95
C GLU A 12 17.55 -5.74 -5.99
N ARG A 13 16.84 -5.02 -5.10
CA ARG A 13 15.87 -5.60 -4.12
C ARG A 13 14.43 -5.19 -4.40
N THR A 14 14.14 -4.55 -5.52
CA THR A 14 12.77 -4.18 -5.90
C THR A 14 11.96 -5.44 -6.21
N GLU A 15 11.03 -5.80 -5.32
CA GLU A 15 10.08 -6.88 -5.56
C GLU A 15 8.92 -6.37 -6.42
N LYS A 16 8.74 -6.98 -7.60
CA LYS A 16 7.62 -6.65 -8.48
C LYS A 16 6.43 -7.54 -8.14
N ILE A 17 5.42 -6.96 -7.50
CA ILE A 17 4.18 -7.65 -7.20
C ILE A 17 3.20 -7.44 -8.38
N PRO A 18 2.65 -8.53 -8.97
CA PRO A 18 1.63 -8.40 -10.01
C PRO A 18 0.36 -7.73 -9.46
N MET A 19 -0.17 -6.71 -10.12
CA MET A 19 -1.38 -6.01 -9.63
C MET A 19 -2.57 -6.95 -9.47
N GLY A 20 -2.74 -7.94 -10.36
CA GLY A 20 -3.83 -8.92 -10.29
C GLY A 20 -3.72 -9.94 -9.15
N SER A 21 -2.62 -9.98 -8.39
CA SER A 21 -2.52 -10.82 -7.19
C SER A 21 -3.04 -10.12 -5.93
N ILE A 22 -3.25 -8.80 -6.00
CA ILE A 22 -3.75 -7.99 -4.90
C ILE A 22 -5.26 -8.16 -4.82
N LYS A 23 -5.74 -8.74 -3.71
CA LYS A 23 -7.18 -8.99 -3.51
C LYS A 23 -7.91 -7.82 -2.86
N ASN A 24 -7.21 -7.08 -2.01
CA ASN A 24 -7.76 -5.99 -1.24
C ASN A 24 -6.68 -4.96 -0.92
N VAL A 25 -7.11 -3.72 -0.70
CA VAL A 25 -6.24 -2.60 -0.29
C VAL A 25 -6.88 -1.89 0.90
N VAL A 26 -6.17 -1.83 2.02
CA VAL A 26 -6.58 -1.08 3.21
C VAL A 26 -5.63 0.10 3.43
N ASN A 27 -6.11 1.16 4.06
CA ASN A 27 -5.26 2.29 4.44
C ASN A 27 -5.71 2.89 5.78
N GLU A 28 -4.74 3.41 6.52
CA GLU A 28 -4.95 4.10 7.79
C GLU A 28 -4.09 5.36 7.82
N PRO A 29 -4.62 6.51 8.32
CA PRO A 29 -3.83 7.72 8.49
C PRO A 29 -2.75 7.51 9.56
N ILE A 30 -1.59 8.14 9.39
CA ILE A 30 -0.50 8.08 10.37
C ILE A 30 -0.74 9.14 11.44
N GLU A 31 -0.79 8.73 12.71
CA GLU A 31 -0.95 9.65 13.84
C GLU A 31 0.20 10.68 13.88
N GLY A 32 -0.14 11.96 13.97
CA GLY A 32 0.82 13.06 13.92
C GLY A 32 1.32 13.43 12.52
N HIS A 33 0.91 12.71 11.48
CA HIS A 33 1.27 12.94 10.08
C HIS A 33 0.06 12.76 9.16
N GLU A 34 -0.92 13.65 9.27
CA GLU A 34 -2.22 13.57 8.55
C GLU A 34 -2.10 13.54 7.02
N ASP A 35 -1.02 14.14 6.48
CA ASP A 35 -0.74 14.12 5.05
C ASP A 35 -0.28 12.75 4.53
N TYR A 36 -0.08 11.78 5.43
CA TYR A 36 0.45 10.45 5.12
C TYR A 36 -0.41 9.32 5.67
N HIS A 37 -0.45 8.24 4.90
CA HIS A 37 -1.13 7.01 5.26
C HIS A 37 -0.17 5.83 5.24
N MET A 38 -0.49 4.85 6.08
CA MET A 38 -0.08 3.46 5.89
C MET A 38 -1.08 2.80 4.96
N MET A 39 -0.60 2.03 3.99
CA MET A 39 -1.42 1.23 3.09
C MET A 39 -1.00 -0.23 3.19
N ALA A 40 -1.95 -1.16 3.15
CA ALA A 40 -1.67 -2.58 3.09
C ALA A 40 -2.33 -3.22 1.87
N PHE A 41 -1.54 -4.00 1.14
CA PHE A 41 -1.98 -4.79 -0.01
C PHE A 41 -2.13 -6.25 0.42
N GLN A 42 -3.31 -6.83 0.22
CA GLN A 42 -3.54 -8.24 0.54
C GLN A 42 -3.02 -9.13 -0.60
N LEU A 43 -1.90 -9.81 -0.34
CA LEU A 43 -1.20 -10.69 -1.28
C LEU A 43 -1.50 -12.16 -0.95
N GLY A 44 -2.74 -12.60 -1.19
CA GLY A 44 -3.14 -13.97 -0.93
C GLY A 44 -4.57 -14.11 -0.45
N PRO A 45 -5.05 -15.35 -0.21
CA PRO A 45 -6.42 -15.61 0.22
C PRO A 45 -6.71 -15.30 1.69
N THR A 46 -5.68 -15.15 2.53
CA THR A 46 -5.84 -14.95 3.97
C THR A 46 -5.63 -13.48 4.35
N GLU A 47 -6.32 -13.04 5.40
CA GLU A 47 -6.17 -11.68 5.96
C GLU A 47 -4.81 -11.46 6.64
N ALA A 48 -4.00 -12.49 6.85
CA ALA A 48 -2.65 -12.36 7.40
C ALA A 48 -1.60 -11.96 6.35
N SER A 49 -1.93 -12.03 5.06
CA SER A 49 -0.98 -11.77 3.96
C SER A 49 -1.00 -10.31 3.53
N TYR A 50 -0.83 -9.38 4.46
CA TYR A 50 -0.72 -7.96 4.15
C TYR A 50 0.72 -7.54 3.91
N TYR A 51 0.95 -6.90 2.77
CA TYR A 51 2.17 -6.17 2.49
C TYR A 51 1.95 -4.68 2.79
N TRP A 52 2.61 -4.18 3.83
CA TRP A 52 2.45 -2.81 4.31
C TRP A 52 3.44 -1.85 3.65
N VAL A 53 2.91 -0.73 3.16
CA VAL A 53 3.64 0.42 2.63
C VAL A 53 3.35 1.62 3.52
N TYR A 54 4.40 2.21 4.06
CA TYR A 54 4.33 3.36 4.95
C TYR A 54 4.59 4.65 4.18
N TRP A 55 4.15 5.78 4.74
CA TRP A 55 4.40 7.13 4.20
C TRP A 55 3.84 7.34 2.79
N VAL A 56 2.66 6.78 2.50
CA VAL A 56 1.96 7.08 1.26
C VAL A 56 1.30 8.46 1.39
N PRO A 57 1.61 9.43 0.52
CA PRO A 57 0.93 10.72 0.56
C PRO A 57 -0.57 10.55 0.36
N THR A 58 -1.38 11.22 1.18
CA THR A 58 -2.85 11.05 1.20
C THR A 58 -3.48 11.26 -0.19
N GLN A 59 -2.96 12.23 -0.95
CA GLN A 59 -3.39 12.56 -2.32
C GLN A 59 -3.28 11.39 -3.32
N TYR A 60 -2.46 10.37 -3.04
CA TYR A 60 -2.26 9.22 -3.91
C TYR A 60 -3.03 7.97 -3.45
N VAL A 61 -3.56 7.95 -2.23
CA VAL A 61 -4.23 6.78 -1.67
C VAL A 61 -5.38 6.33 -2.55
N ASP A 62 -6.27 7.25 -2.93
CA ASP A 62 -7.44 6.93 -3.75
C ASP A 62 -7.04 6.51 -5.17
N ALA A 63 -6.07 7.21 -5.77
CA ALA A 63 -5.56 6.85 -7.10
C ALA A 63 -4.92 5.45 -7.13
N ILE A 64 -4.21 5.06 -6.06
CA ILE A 64 -3.62 3.73 -5.92
C ILE A 64 -4.71 2.68 -5.78
N LYS A 65 -5.72 2.91 -4.93
CA LYS A 65 -6.86 1.98 -4.78
C LYS A 65 -7.60 1.76 -6.09
N ASP A 66 -7.93 2.84 -6.79
CA ASP A 66 -8.62 2.79 -8.08
C ASP A 66 -7.84 2.02 -9.14
N THR A 67 -6.51 2.18 -9.14
CA THR A 67 -5.64 1.50 -10.10
C THR A 67 -5.50 0.01 -9.80
N VAL A 68 -5.40 -0.34 -8.52
CA VAL A 68 -5.13 -1.72 -8.07
C VAL A 68 -6.39 -2.58 -8.07
N LEU A 69 -7.50 -2.06 -7.54
CA LEU A 69 -8.76 -2.79 -7.49
C LEU A 69 -9.56 -2.69 -8.81
N GLY A 70 -9.07 -1.84 -9.73
CA GLY A 70 -9.78 -1.48 -10.95
C GLY A 70 -10.87 -0.45 -10.67
N LYS A 71 -11.04 0.51 -11.58
CA LYS A 71 -12.24 1.34 -11.58
C LYS A 71 -13.44 0.44 -11.87
N TRP A 72 -14.47 0.51 -11.04
CA TRP A 72 -15.80 0.00 -11.40
C TRP A 72 -16.20 0.63 -12.76
N GLN A 73 -16.09 -0.13 -13.85
CA GLN A 73 -16.68 0.25 -15.12
C GLN A 73 -18.19 0.01 -15.02
N TYR A 74 -18.98 1.07 -15.08
CA TYR A 74 -20.40 0.96 -15.47
C TYR A 74 -20.41 0.38 -16.89
N PHE A 75 -20.90 -0.86 -17.03
CA PHE A 75 -21.31 -1.41 -18.32
C PHE A 75 -22.60 -0.73 -18.79
#